data_AF-A0A1Q7FNS2-F1
#
_entry.id   AF-A0A1Q7FNS2-F1
#
_cell.length_a   1.000
_cell.length_b   1.000
_cell.length_c   1.000
_cell.angle_alpha   90.00
_cell.angle_beta   90.00
_cell.angle_gamma   90.00
#
_symmetry.space_group_name_H-M   'P 1'
#
loop_
_entity.id
_entity.type
_entity.pdbx_description
1 polymer ?
#
loop_
_entity_poly.entity_id
_entity_poly.type
_entity_poly.pdbx_seq_one_letter_code
_entity_poly.pdbx_strand_id
1 'polypeptide(L)'
;MRRTLLTVAAILMLSATLLAQRGPGGPRAGGQRPNPGAALKNALGLTDAQVTAIQTLSQTEKTRVQAIMTDIQQKRQTLDALLNLASPNPADVGNAAITLHAARGKLPPERDYFISELKKLLTGEQQQKLDTILAANGGRGLPIPGLGPGGFGFGGSRGER
;
A
#
# COMPACT_ATOMS: atom_id res chain seq x y z
N MET A 1 46.27 48.17 38.23
CA MET A 1 45.23 49.22 38.22
C MET A 1 45.34 50.02 36.93
N ARG A 2 44.29 50.01 36.09
CA ARG A 2 43.87 51.10 35.18
C ARG A 2 42.61 50.62 34.46
N ARG A 3 41.48 51.18 34.88
CA ARG A 3 40.15 51.05 34.26
C ARG A 3 39.98 52.22 33.30
N THR A 4 39.53 51.98 32.08
CA THR A 4 38.71 52.95 31.33
C THR A 4 37.80 52.19 30.37
N LEU A 5 36.50 52.29 30.66
CA LEU A 5 35.35 51.97 29.82
C LEU A 5 35.29 52.93 28.63
N LEU A 6 34.76 52.50 27.49
CA LEU A 6 33.55 53.06 26.85
C LEU A 6 33.31 52.50 25.45
N THR A 7 32.13 51.88 25.34
CA THR A 7 31.29 51.55 24.19
C THR A 7 31.24 52.58 23.07
N VAL A 8 31.24 52.15 21.80
CA VAL A 8 30.27 52.59 20.76
C VAL A 8 30.09 51.46 19.74
N ALA A 9 28.83 51.08 19.54
CA ALA A 9 28.35 50.19 18.50
C ALA A 9 28.31 50.88 17.14
N ALA A 10 28.69 50.17 16.07
CA ALA A 10 28.31 50.52 14.71
C ALA A 10 28.05 49.24 13.91
N ILE A 11 26.76 48.92 13.83
CA ILE A 11 26.14 47.94 12.95
C ILE A 11 26.33 48.40 11.50
N LEU A 12 26.63 47.49 10.58
CA LEU A 12 26.01 47.42 9.23
C LEU A 12 26.54 46.20 8.44
N MET A 13 25.64 45.22 8.27
CA MET A 13 25.34 44.45 7.04
C MET A 13 26.49 43.64 6.38
N LEU A 14 26.34 42.43 5.85
CA LEU A 14 25.24 41.80 5.14
C LEU A 14 25.73 40.35 4.86
N SER A 15 24.91 39.31 5.00
CA SER A 15 24.91 38.10 4.13
C SER A 15 23.89 37.10 4.64
N ALA A 16 22.82 36.95 3.87
CA ALA A 16 21.79 35.95 4.07
C ALA A 16 22.33 34.54 3.78
N THR A 17 22.22 33.63 4.76
CA THR A 17 22.22 32.19 4.49
C THR A 17 20.94 31.60 5.05
N LEU A 18 19.87 31.74 4.26
CA LEU A 18 18.72 30.83 4.28
C LEU A 18 19.19 29.46 3.78
N LEU A 19 19.85 28.68 4.62
CA LEU A 19 20.00 27.25 4.37
C LEU A 19 18.81 26.55 5.00
N ALA A 20 17.86 26.27 4.12
CA ALA A 20 16.82 25.29 4.28
C ALA A 20 17.39 23.97 4.85
N GLN A 21 17.35 23.78 6.17
CA GLN A 21 17.33 22.44 6.75
C GLN A 21 15.91 21.89 6.63
N ARG A 22 15.49 21.67 5.38
CA ARG A 22 14.41 20.74 5.05
C ARG A 22 15.03 19.34 5.11
N GLY A 23 15.16 18.82 6.32
CA GLY A 23 15.54 17.42 6.54
C GLY A 23 14.59 16.50 5.77
N PRO A 24 15.08 15.51 5.02
CA PRO A 24 14.22 14.53 4.36
C PRO A 24 13.70 13.58 5.43
N GLY A 25 12.42 13.72 5.80
CA GLY A 25 11.75 12.79 6.70
C GLY A 25 10.98 13.44 7.84
N GLY A 26 10.12 14.42 7.54
CA GLY A 26 9.03 14.72 8.46
C GLY A 26 8.17 13.47 8.69
N PRO A 27 7.59 13.27 9.90
CA PRO A 27 6.72 12.14 10.17
C PRO A 27 5.64 12.11 9.09
N ARG A 28 5.62 11.05 8.27
CA ARG A 28 4.45 10.76 7.45
C ARG A 28 3.31 10.62 8.46
N ALA A 29 2.43 11.61 8.50
CA ALA A 29 1.20 11.53 9.26
C ALA A 29 0.62 10.15 8.97
N GLY A 30 0.56 9.32 10.01
CA GLY A 30 -0.05 8.00 9.96
C GLY A 30 -1.52 8.19 9.72
N GLY A 31 -1.89 8.51 8.47
CA GLY A 31 -3.27 8.52 8.03
C GLY A 31 -3.77 7.11 8.26
N GLN A 32 -4.66 6.98 9.23
CA GLN A 32 -5.43 5.76 9.44
C GLN A 32 -5.92 5.30 8.06
N ARG A 33 -5.41 4.15 7.60
CA ARG A 33 -5.85 3.61 6.30
C ARG A 33 -7.38 3.54 6.36
N PRO A 34 -8.12 4.16 5.42
CA PRO A 34 -9.57 4.20 5.47
C PRO A 34 -10.11 2.78 5.67
N ASN A 35 -11.01 2.62 6.66
CA ASN A 35 -11.68 1.34 6.85
C ASN A 35 -12.39 0.98 5.52
N PRO A 36 -12.17 -0.22 4.96
CA PRO A 36 -12.73 -0.61 3.67
C PRO A 36 -14.24 -0.38 3.57
N GLY A 37 -14.97 -0.69 4.65
CA GLY A 37 -16.40 -0.46 4.73
C GLY A 37 -16.79 1.02 4.73
N ALA A 38 -15.96 1.90 5.32
CA ALA A 38 -16.24 3.33 5.38
C ALA A 38 -16.03 4.04 4.03
N ALA A 39 -15.02 3.65 3.25
CA ALA A 39 -14.82 4.25 1.93
C ALA A 39 -15.77 3.67 0.86
N LEU A 40 -16.26 2.43 1.03
CA LEU A 40 -17.38 1.90 0.23
C LEU A 40 -18.74 2.52 0.62
N LYS A 41 -18.93 2.89 1.90
CA LYS A 41 -20.19 3.45 2.43
C LYS A 41 -20.69 4.63 1.60
N ASN A 42 -19.81 5.60 1.35
CA ASN A 42 -20.19 6.82 0.63
C ASN A 42 -20.33 6.59 -0.88
N ALA A 43 -19.52 5.71 -1.46
CA ALA A 43 -19.54 5.43 -2.89
C ALA A 43 -20.79 4.65 -3.32
N LEU A 44 -21.30 3.76 -2.45
CA LEU A 44 -22.42 2.88 -2.76
C LEU A 44 -23.70 3.26 -2.00
N GLY A 45 -23.66 4.19 -1.05
CA GLY A 45 -24.83 4.51 -0.20
C GLY A 45 -25.24 3.31 0.66
N LEU A 46 -24.27 2.72 1.38
CA LEU A 46 -24.49 1.53 2.18
C LEU A 46 -25.21 1.83 3.50
N THR A 47 -26.10 0.93 3.91
CA THR A 47 -26.67 0.95 5.27
C THR A 47 -25.64 0.52 6.32
N ASP A 48 -25.85 0.86 7.59
CA ASP A 48 -24.93 0.46 8.67
C ASP A 48 -24.82 -1.07 8.84
N ALA A 49 -25.93 -1.78 8.60
CA ALA A 49 -25.94 -3.25 8.57
C ALA A 49 -25.06 -3.80 7.44
N GLN A 50 -25.15 -3.23 6.24
CA GLN A 50 -24.29 -3.62 5.10
C GLN A 50 -22.83 -3.32 5.38
N VAL A 51 -22.51 -2.15 5.96
CA VAL A 51 -21.13 -1.78 6.33
C VAL A 51 -20.54 -2.81 7.30
N THR A 52 -21.31 -3.23 8.30
CA THR A 52 -20.88 -4.24 9.29
C THR A 52 -20.61 -5.60 8.62
N ALA A 53 -21.50 -6.05 7.74
CA ALA A 53 -21.31 -7.30 6.98
C ALA A 53 -20.06 -7.25 6.08
N ILE A 54 -19.84 -6.12 5.40
CA ILE A 54 -18.67 -5.92 4.52
C ILE A 54 -17.36 -5.86 5.32
N GLN A 55 -17.38 -5.30 6.54
CA GLN A 55 -16.20 -5.31 7.41
C GLN A 55 -15.80 -6.75 7.78
N THR A 56 -16.76 -7.59 8.15
CA THR A 56 -16.52 -9.01 8.44
C THR A 56 -15.97 -9.75 7.22
N LEU A 57 -16.57 -9.53 6.04
CA LEU A 57 -16.07 -10.09 4.78
C LEU A 57 -14.63 -9.65 4.50
N SER A 58 -14.34 -8.35 4.68
CA SER A 58 -13.00 -7.78 4.46
C SER A 58 -11.95 -8.35 5.41
N GLN A 59 -12.31 -8.68 6.65
CA GLN A 59 -11.39 -9.27 7.61
C GLN A 59 -11.04 -10.73 7.26
N THR A 60 -12.01 -11.49 6.74
CA THR A 60 -11.79 -12.84 6.21
C THR A 60 -10.85 -12.80 5.00
N GLU A 61 -11.15 -11.93 4.05
CA GLU A 61 -10.35 -11.70 2.84
C GLU A 61 -8.90 -11.33 3.17
N LYS A 62 -8.72 -10.39 4.11
CA LYS A 62 -7.39 -9.96 4.57
C LYS A 62 -6.52 -11.14 5.02
N THR A 63 -7.10 -12.10 5.74
CA THR A 63 -6.38 -13.28 6.22
C THR A 63 -5.92 -14.17 5.06
N ARG A 64 -6.81 -14.44 4.10
CA ARG A 64 -6.50 -15.28 2.93
C ARG A 64 -5.45 -14.64 2.04
N VAL A 65 -5.62 -13.36 1.74
CA VAL A 65 -4.65 -12.55 1.00
C VAL A 65 -3.30 -12.53 1.70
N GLN A 66 -3.25 -12.38 3.03
CA GLN A 66 -1.99 -12.35 3.78
C GLN A 66 -1.22 -13.68 3.64
N ALA A 67 -1.92 -14.81 3.61
CA ALA A 67 -1.30 -16.10 3.33
C ALA A 67 -0.72 -16.16 1.91
N ILE A 68 -1.46 -15.69 0.90
CA ILE A 68 -0.97 -15.62 -0.50
C ILE A 68 0.25 -14.70 -0.60
N MET A 69 0.23 -13.54 0.05
CA MET A 69 1.35 -12.60 0.09
C MET A 69 2.61 -13.22 0.72
N THR A 70 2.43 -13.97 1.79
CA THR A 70 3.53 -14.68 2.46
C THR A 70 4.15 -15.73 1.52
N ASP A 71 3.32 -16.51 0.83
CA ASP A 71 3.77 -17.48 -0.19
C ASP A 71 4.53 -16.78 -1.34
N ILE A 72 4.00 -15.67 -1.85
CA ILE A 72 4.67 -14.86 -2.89
C ILE A 72 6.02 -14.34 -2.39
N GLN A 73 6.10 -13.83 -1.16
CA GLN A 73 7.33 -13.30 -0.60
C GLN A 73 8.40 -14.40 -0.48
N GLN A 74 8.03 -15.57 0.05
CA GLN A 74 8.94 -16.72 0.16
C GLN A 74 9.47 -17.15 -1.21
N LYS A 75 8.58 -17.32 -2.21
CA LYS A 75 9.01 -17.70 -3.57
C LYS A 75 9.86 -16.64 -4.25
N ARG A 76 9.61 -15.37 -3.97
CA ARG A 76 10.45 -14.27 -4.45
C ARG A 76 11.85 -14.34 -3.86
N GLN A 77 11.97 -14.56 -2.55
CA GLN A 77 13.26 -14.73 -1.89
C GLN A 77 14.04 -15.92 -2.47
N THR A 78 13.37 -17.04 -2.77
CA THR A 78 14.00 -18.18 -3.44
C THR A 78 14.55 -17.82 -4.82
N LEU A 79 13.76 -17.13 -5.65
CA LEU A 79 14.19 -16.68 -6.96
C LEU A 79 15.38 -15.71 -6.86
N ASP A 80 15.28 -14.71 -5.97
CA ASP A 80 16.32 -13.71 -5.76
C ASP A 80 17.62 -14.38 -5.27
N ALA A 81 17.54 -15.39 -4.39
CA ALA A 81 18.70 -16.16 -3.91
C ALA A 81 19.39 -16.92 -5.05
N LEU A 82 18.64 -17.56 -5.94
CA LEU A 82 19.19 -18.26 -7.09
C LEU A 82 19.88 -17.27 -8.05
N LEU A 83 19.25 -16.15 -8.36
CA LEU A 83 19.80 -15.12 -9.26
C LEU A 83 21.11 -14.49 -8.74
N ASN A 84 21.35 -14.51 -7.43
CA ASN A 84 22.55 -13.95 -6.80
C ASN A 84 23.73 -14.94 -6.72
N LEU A 85 23.58 -16.17 -7.20
CA LEU A 85 24.70 -17.12 -7.28
C LEU A 85 25.71 -16.69 -8.35
N ALA A 86 26.98 -17.04 -8.17
CA ALA A 86 28.03 -16.71 -9.14
C ALA A 86 27.82 -17.39 -10.51
N SER A 87 27.20 -18.57 -10.51
CA SER A 87 26.86 -19.33 -11.72
C SER A 87 25.57 -20.13 -11.48
N PRO A 88 24.39 -19.48 -11.55
CA PRO A 88 23.13 -20.15 -11.28
C PRO A 88 22.77 -21.17 -12.36
N ASN A 89 22.13 -22.27 -11.96
CA ASN A 89 21.55 -23.22 -12.91
C ASN A 89 20.30 -22.59 -13.56
N PRO A 90 20.24 -22.47 -14.89
CA PRO A 90 19.09 -21.87 -15.58
C PRO A 90 17.76 -22.59 -15.34
N ALA A 91 17.77 -23.92 -15.20
CA ALA A 91 16.56 -24.69 -14.93
C ALA A 91 15.98 -24.38 -13.55
N ASP A 92 16.84 -24.25 -12.54
CA ASP A 92 16.42 -23.91 -11.17
C ASP A 92 15.83 -22.50 -11.09
N VAL A 93 16.46 -21.54 -11.77
CA VAL A 93 15.93 -20.17 -11.90
C VAL A 93 14.57 -20.18 -12.61
N GLY A 94 14.45 -20.92 -13.72
CA GLY A 94 13.19 -21.05 -14.46
C GLY A 94 12.07 -21.63 -13.61
N ASN A 95 12.35 -22.70 -12.86
CA ASN A 95 11.39 -23.31 -11.94
C ASN A 95 10.97 -22.35 -10.82
N ALA A 96 11.92 -21.62 -10.23
CA ALA A 96 11.60 -20.60 -9.21
C ALA A 96 10.75 -19.45 -9.78
N ALA A 97 10.99 -19.03 -11.02
CA ALA A 97 10.18 -18.01 -11.68
C ALA A 97 8.75 -18.49 -11.95
N ILE A 98 8.58 -19.72 -12.44
CA ILE A 98 7.26 -20.33 -12.71
C ILE A 98 6.47 -20.45 -11.40
N THR A 99 7.09 -20.92 -10.32
CA THR A 99 6.41 -21.08 -9.03
C THR A 99 6.00 -19.73 -8.43
N LEU A 100 6.85 -18.71 -8.53
CA LEU A 100 6.49 -17.34 -8.14
C LEU A 100 5.33 -16.79 -8.97
N HIS A 101 5.34 -17.01 -10.28
CA HIS A 101 4.25 -16.62 -11.17
C HIS A 101 2.94 -17.30 -10.77
N ALA A 102 2.96 -18.61 -10.54
CA ALA A 102 1.80 -19.37 -10.09
C ALA A 102 1.23 -18.85 -8.75
N ALA A 103 2.09 -18.48 -7.80
CA ALA A 103 1.64 -17.89 -6.53
C ALA A 103 0.98 -16.51 -6.72
N ARG A 104 1.52 -15.66 -7.59
CA ARG A 104 0.90 -14.37 -7.95
C ARG A 104 -0.46 -14.57 -8.64
N GLY A 105 -0.60 -15.63 -9.43
CA GLY A 105 -1.85 -16.04 -10.08
C GLY A 105 -2.99 -16.40 -9.11
N LYS A 106 -2.71 -16.58 -7.82
CA LYS A 106 -3.75 -16.82 -6.80
C LYS A 106 -4.51 -15.54 -6.39
N LEU A 107 -4.00 -14.35 -6.70
CA LEU A 107 -4.62 -13.08 -6.28
C LEU A 107 -5.88 -12.69 -7.07
N PRO A 108 -5.91 -12.79 -8.43
CA PRO A 108 -7.12 -12.50 -9.18
C PRO A 108 -8.35 -13.32 -8.75
N PRO A 109 -8.30 -14.66 -8.60
CA PRO A 109 -9.47 -15.42 -8.19
C PRO A 109 -9.93 -15.10 -6.76
N GLU A 110 -9.02 -14.77 -5.85
CA GLU A 110 -9.41 -14.32 -4.49
C GLU A 110 -10.15 -12.97 -4.55
N ARG A 111 -9.65 -12.02 -5.34
CA ARG A 111 -10.33 -10.75 -5.59
C ARG A 111 -11.71 -10.94 -6.19
N ASP A 112 -11.83 -11.83 -7.18
CA ASP A 112 -13.09 -12.09 -7.87
C ASP A 112 -14.10 -12.77 -6.92
N TYR A 113 -13.62 -13.66 -6.03
CA TYR A 113 -14.41 -14.22 -4.93
C TYR A 113 -14.91 -13.13 -3.98
N PHE A 114 -14.04 -12.23 -3.52
CA PHE A 114 -14.44 -11.11 -2.66
C PHE A 114 -15.51 -10.23 -3.31
N ILE A 115 -15.35 -9.87 -4.59
CA ILE A 115 -16.34 -9.07 -5.31
C ILE A 115 -17.68 -9.81 -5.40
N SER A 116 -17.66 -11.11 -5.66
CA SER A 116 -18.87 -11.94 -5.69
C SER A 116 -19.60 -11.95 -4.33
N GLU A 117 -18.88 -12.17 -3.23
CA GLU A 117 -19.47 -12.13 -1.89
C GLU A 117 -19.96 -10.73 -1.50
N LEU A 118 -19.22 -9.68 -1.89
CA LEU A 118 -19.62 -8.30 -1.67
C LEU A 118 -20.96 -8.02 -2.37
N LYS A 119 -21.13 -8.41 -3.63
CA LYS A 119 -22.37 -8.18 -4.38
C LYS A 119 -23.59 -8.80 -3.71
N LYS A 120 -23.46 -9.96 -3.06
CA LYS A 120 -24.56 -10.61 -2.31
C LYS A 120 -25.08 -9.76 -1.16
N LEU A 121 -24.27 -8.82 -0.63
CA LEU A 121 -24.64 -7.91 0.43
C LEU A 121 -25.29 -6.61 -0.06
N LEU A 122 -25.30 -6.40 -1.39
CA LEU A 122 -25.72 -5.16 -2.03
C LEU A 122 -27.10 -5.30 -2.68
N THR A 123 -27.85 -4.20 -2.72
CA THR A 123 -29.07 -4.10 -3.53
C THR A 123 -28.73 -4.05 -5.03
N GLY A 124 -29.71 -4.29 -5.90
CA GLY A 124 -29.48 -4.25 -7.36
C GLY A 124 -28.88 -2.93 -7.85
N GLU A 125 -29.36 -1.79 -7.34
CA GLU A 125 -28.81 -0.47 -7.69
C GLU A 125 -27.35 -0.31 -7.20
N GLN A 126 -27.04 -0.80 -5.99
CA GLN A 126 -25.69 -0.75 -5.44
C GLN A 126 -24.72 -1.65 -6.20
N GLN A 127 -25.17 -2.81 -6.69
CA GLN A 127 -24.37 -3.68 -7.55
C GLN A 127 -24.01 -3.00 -8.87
N GLN A 128 -24.96 -2.31 -9.51
CA GLN A 128 -24.70 -1.56 -10.74
C GLN A 128 -23.68 -0.42 -10.53
N LYS A 129 -23.77 0.29 -9.39
CA LYS A 129 -22.76 1.31 -9.02
C LYS A 129 -21.39 0.67 -8.82
N LEU A 130 -21.32 -0.46 -8.12
CA LEU A 130 -20.06 -1.20 -7.95
C LEU A 130 -19.47 -1.62 -9.30
N ASP A 131 -20.28 -2.15 -10.21
CA ASP A 131 -19.83 -2.55 -11.55
C ASP A 131 -19.31 -1.37 -12.37
N THR A 132 -19.96 -0.21 -12.27
CA THR A 132 -19.49 1.02 -12.91
C THR A 132 -18.12 1.45 -12.36
N ILE A 133 -17.93 1.40 -11.03
CA ILE A 133 -16.64 1.74 -10.40
C ILE A 133 -15.55 0.74 -10.81
N LEU A 134 -15.87 -0.56 -10.85
CA LEU A 134 -14.95 -1.60 -11.28
C LEU A 134 -14.55 -1.42 -12.76
N ALA A 135 -15.50 -1.11 -13.64
CA ALA A 135 -15.24 -0.89 -15.06
C ALA A 135 -14.41 0.38 -15.34
N ALA A 136 -14.70 1.48 -14.63
CA ALA A 136 -14.03 2.76 -14.85
C ALA A 136 -12.56 2.78 -14.44
N ASN A 137 -12.18 1.96 -13.44
CA ASN A 137 -10.85 2.04 -12.82
C ASN A 137 -10.14 0.68 -12.67
N GLY A 138 -10.71 -0.41 -13.17
CA GLY A 138 -10.29 -1.77 -12.79
C GLY A 138 -10.37 -1.98 -11.26
N GLY A 139 -11.21 -1.19 -10.59
CA GLY A 139 -11.32 -1.03 -9.14
C GLY A 139 -10.27 -0.17 -8.43
N ARG A 140 -9.35 0.48 -9.16
CA ARG A 140 -8.44 1.51 -8.60
C ARG A 140 -9.22 2.59 -7.85
N GLY A 141 -8.94 2.70 -6.56
CA GLY A 141 -9.55 3.70 -5.66
C GLY A 141 -10.54 3.12 -4.66
N LEU A 142 -10.95 1.85 -4.83
CA LEU A 142 -11.67 1.15 -3.77
C LEU A 142 -10.68 0.76 -2.65
N PRO A 143 -11.02 0.97 -1.38
CA PRO A 143 -10.21 0.54 -0.22
C PRO A 143 -10.27 -0.99 -0.02
N ILE A 144 -10.52 -1.75 -1.08
CA ILE A 144 -10.60 -3.20 -1.06
C ILE A 144 -9.16 -3.73 -1.23
N PRO A 145 -8.72 -4.68 -0.40
CA PRO A 145 -7.43 -5.35 -0.58
C PRO A 145 -7.25 -5.80 -2.04
N GLY A 146 -6.18 -5.35 -2.70
CA GLY A 146 -5.86 -5.75 -4.08
C GLY A 146 -6.45 -4.90 -5.20
N LEU A 147 -7.35 -3.95 -4.91
CA LEU A 147 -7.99 -3.10 -5.92
C LEU A 147 -7.48 -1.64 -5.93
N GLY A 148 -6.71 -1.17 -4.93
CA GLY A 148 -6.24 0.23 -4.87
C GLY A 148 -5.07 0.63 -5.81
N PRO A 149 -4.77 1.93 -5.97
CA PRO A 149 -3.56 2.39 -6.66
C PRO A 149 -2.34 1.94 -5.85
N GLY A 150 -1.59 0.99 -6.40
CA GLY A 150 -0.56 0.24 -5.68
C GLY A 150 -1.03 -1.10 -5.11
N GLY A 151 -2.04 -1.75 -5.72
CA GLY A 151 -2.56 -3.06 -5.34
C GLY A 151 -1.49 -4.01 -4.82
N PHE A 152 -1.71 -4.58 -3.62
CA PHE A 152 -0.76 -5.38 -2.82
C PHE A 152 0.73 -4.97 -2.87
N GLY A 153 0.99 -3.71 -3.18
CA GLY A 153 2.29 -3.09 -3.08
C GLY A 153 2.58 -2.93 -1.60
N PHE A 154 3.26 -3.92 -1.04
CA PHE A 154 4.19 -3.64 0.04
C PHE A 154 4.96 -2.38 -0.36
N GLY A 155 4.73 -1.28 0.39
CA GLY A 155 5.64 -0.16 0.38
C GLY A 155 7.02 -0.74 0.61
N GLY A 156 7.88 -0.63 -0.39
CA GLY A 156 9.19 -1.22 -0.36
C GLY A 156 9.93 -0.70 0.87
N SER A 157 10.10 -1.56 1.87
CA SER A 157 11.34 -1.56 2.63
C SER A 157 12.42 -1.97 1.63
N ARG A 158 12.86 -0.97 0.85
CA ARG A 158 14.17 -0.97 0.23
C ARG A 158 15.11 -0.91 1.43
N GLY A 159 15.49 -2.09 1.92
CA GLY A 159 16.48 -2.23 2.96
C GLY A 159 17.72 -1.50 2.48
N GLU A 160 18.03 -0.41 3.16
CA GLU A 160 19.39 0.11 3.21
C GLU A 160 20.23 -0.99 3.85
N ARG A 161 21.09 -1.61 3.03
CA ARG A 161 22.45 -2.07 3.35
C ARG A 161 23.05 -2.77 2.14
#